data_AF-A0A552LJL9-F1
#
_entry.id   AF-A0A552LJL9-F1
#
_cell.length_a   1.000
_cell.length_b   1.000
_cell.length_c   1.000
_cell.angle_alpha   90.00
_cell.angle_beta   90.00
_cell.angle_gamma   90.00
#
_symmetry.space_group_name_H-M   'P 1'
#
loop_
_entity.id
_entity.type
_entity.pdbx_description
1 polymer ?
#
loop_
_entity_poly.entity_id
_entity_poly.type
_entity_poly.pdbx_seq_one_letter_code
_entity_poly.pdbx_strand_id
1 'polypeptide(L)' 'VTNVFTDANGATAGNQALGTNSAVLVRVANTTTTYLIINDGTAGFQSANDLVINLTGLTGSLPALGTIAVNSFFV' A
#
# COMPACT_ATOMS: atom_id res chain seq x y z
N VAL A 1 18.27 5.64 4.87
CA VAL A 1 17.05 5.80 4.03
C VAL A 1 15.95 5.00 4.71
N THR A 2 14.97 5.66 5.32
CA THR A 2 13.84 4.99 5.98
C THR A 2 12.84 4.66 4.88
N ASN A 3 13.05 3.53 4.19
CA ASN A 3 12.15 3.14 3.11
C ASN A 3 10.79 2.81 3.73
N VAL A 4 9.74 3.44 3.21
CA VAL A 4 8.33 3.21 3.58
C VAL A 4 7.95 1.72 3.41
N PHE A 5 8.75 0.97 2.64
CA PHE A 5 8.55 -0.44 2.32
C PHE A 5 9.58 -1.39 2.92
N THR A 6 10.42 -0.95 3.87
CA THR A 6 11.45 -1.85 4.47
C THR A 6 10.80 -3.13 5.03
N ASP A 7 9.50 -3.06 5.34
CA ASP A 7 8.72 -4.16 5.88
C ASP A 7 7.46 -4.58 5.08
N ALA A 8 7.28 -4.04 3.87
CA ALA A 8 6.01 -4.18 3.13
C ALA A 8 6.01 -5.28 2.06
N ASN A 9 6.81 -6.35 2.22
CA ASN A 9 6.86 -7.43 1.22
C ASN A 9 5.74 -8.46 1.36
N GLY A 10 4.87 -8.34 2.37
CA GLY A 10 3.74 -9.25 2.62
C GLY A 10 4.14 -10.71 2.83
N ALA A 11 5.44 -10.99 2.99
CA ALA A 11 5.97 -12.35 3.09
C ALA A 11 5.96 -12.88 4.53
N THR A 12 5.96 -11.98 5.52
CA THR A 12 6.01 -12.31 6.94
C THR A 12 4.83 -11.68 7.67
N ALA A 13 3.99 -12.50 8.29
CA ALA A 13 2.87 -12.01 9.11
C ALA A 13 3.38 -11.22 10.32
N GLY A 14 2.67 -10.14 10.69
CA GLY A 14 3.01 -9.29 11.84
C GLY A 14 3.99 -8.15 11.55
N ASN A 15 4.65 -8.17 10.39
CA ASN A 15 5.60 -7.14 9.95
C ASN A 15 4.92 -6.02 9.12
N GLN A 16 3.64 -5.76 9.38
CA GLN A 16 2.83 -4.79 8.64
C GLN A 16 2.06 -3.87 9.59
N ALA A 17 2.74 -3.40 10.64
CA ALA A 17 2.15 -2.45 11.56
C ALA A 17 1.86 -1.13 10.81
N LEU A 18 0.58 -0.76 10.72
CA LEU A 18 0.15 0.51 10.15
C LEU A 18 0.36 1.62 11.20
N GLY A 19 1.44 2.39 11.06
CA GLY A 19 1.70 3.55 11.91
C GLY A 19 0.89 4.78 11.49
N THR A 20 0.87 5.80 12.34
CA THR A 20 0.31 7.12 12.01
C THR A 20 0.93 7.69 10.73
N ASN A 21 0.09 8.23 9.84
CA ASN A 21 0.50 8.87 8.58
C ASN A 21 1.33 7.95 7.66
N SER A 22 1.10 6.64 7.75
CA SER A 22 1.77 5.64 6.92
C SER A 22 0.82 4.99 5.93
N ALA A 23 1.40 4.26 4.98
CA ALA A 23 0.67 3.41 4.06
C ALA A 23 1.33 2.04 4.01
N VAL A 24 0.54 1.00 3.76
CA VAL A 24 1.02 -0.38 3.68
C VAL A 24 0.42 -1.08 2.46
N LEU A 25 1.24 -1.92 1.81
CA LEU A 25 0.81 -2.84 0.77
C LEU A 25 0.71 -4.24 1.38
N VAL A 26 -0.50 -4.78 1.45
CA VAL A 26 -0.79 -6.08 2.08
C VAL A 26 -1.26 -7.05 1.02
N ARG A 27 -0.73 -8.27 1.05
CA ARG A 27 -1.34 -9.42 0.38
C ARG A 27 -2.03 -10.26 1.44
N VAL A 28 -3.31 -10.54 1.25
CA VAL A 28 -4.05 -11.41 2.17
C VAL A 28 -3.45 -12.82 2.08
N ALA A 29 -3.10 -13.38 3.23
CA ALA A 29 -2.46 -14.70 3.30
C ALA A 29 -3.31 -15.76 2.60
N ASN A 30 -2.66 -16.60 1.79
CA ASN A 30 -3.29 -17.69 1.03
C ASN A 30 -4.31 -17.23 -0.03
N THR A 31 -4.28 -15.96 -0.45
CA THR A 31 -5.10 -15.48 -1.56
C THR A 31 -4.27 -14.65 -2.55
N THR A 32 -4.87 -14.31 -3.70
CA THR A 32 -4.31 -13.36 -4.67
C THR A 32 -4.69 -11.91 -4.36
N THR A 33 -5.44 -11.69 -3.28
CA THR A 33 -6.00 -10.39 -2.93
C THR A 33 -4.91 -9.47 -2.40
N THR A 34 -4.79 -8.29 -3.00
CA THR A 34 -3.79 -7.28 -2.62
C THR A 34 -4.49 -5.97 -2.33
N TYR A 35 -4.14 -5.32 -1.23
CA TYR A 35 -4.68 -4.02 -0.83
C TYR A 35 -3.56 -3.01 -0.60
N LEU A 36 -3.77 -1.77 -1.07
CA LEU A 36 -3.06 -0.61 -0.56
C LEU A 36 -3.96 0.05 0.49
N ILE A 37 -3.41 0.27 1.68
CA ILE A 37 -4.11 0.91 2.79
C ILE A 37 -3.36 2.18 3.15
N ILE A 38 -4.06 3.30 3.25
CA ILE A 38 -3.52 4.59 3.69
C ILE A 38 -4.18 4.97 5.03
N ASN A 39 -3.35 5.20 6.03
CA ASN A 39 -3.81 5.51 7.38
C ASN A 39 -4.44 6.90 7.50
N ASP A 40 -5.51 7.03 8.28
CA ASP A 40 -6.20 8.29 8.55
C ASP A 40 -5.48 9.22 9.57
N GLY A 41 -4.35 8.78 10.12
CA GLY A 41 -3.60 9.48 11.18
C GLY A 41 -3.65 8.77 12.55
N THR A 42 -4.54 7.78 12.73
CA THR A 42 -4.63 6.98 13.95
C THR A 42 -3.90 5.66 13.78
N ALA A 43 -2.90 5.35 14.60
CA ALA A 43 -2.15 4.10 14.46
C ALA A 43 -3.05 2.84 14.54
N GLY A 44 -2.71 1.84 13.74
CA GLY A 44 -3.49 0.61 13.57
C GLY A 44 -4.42 0.67 12.35
N PHE A 45 -4.88 -0.50 11.90
CA PHE A 45 -5.84 -0.59 10.80
C PHE A 45 -7.27 -0.37 11.29
N GLN A 46 -7.98 0.54 10.62
CA GLN A 46 -9.35 0.93 10.90
C GLN A 46 -10.15 1.01 9.59
N SER A 47 -10.73 -0.12 9.15
CA SER A 47 -11.38 -0.22 7.83
C SER A 47 -12.50 0.80 7.55
N ALA A 48 -13.06 1.41 8.59
CA ALA A 48 -14.11 2.43 8.45
C ALA A 48 -13.56 3.83 8.14
N ASN A 49 -12.30 4.11 8.49
CA ASN A 49 -11.70 5.45 8.38
C ASN A 49 -10.48 5.46 7.46
N ASP A 50 -9.69 4.39 7.46
CA ASP A 50 -8.57 4.23 6.54
C ASP A 50 -9.08 4.12 5.10
N LEU A 51 -8.33 4.70 4.17
CA LEU A 51 -8.59 4.48 2.76
C LEU A 51 -8.05 3.10 2.37
N VAL A 52 -8.96 2.21 1.97
CA VAL A 52 -8.64 0.86 1.50
C VAL A 52 -8.86 0.76 0.00
N ILE A 53 -7.79 0.49 -0.75
CA ILE A 53 -7.82 0.35 -2.20
C ILE A 53 -7.54 -1.10 -2.56
N ASN A 54 -8.49 -1.75 -3.24
CA ASN A 54 -8.31 -3.11 -3.76
C ASN A 54 -7.48 -3.08 -5.05
N LEU A 55 -6.29 -3.67 -5.00
CA LEU A 55 -5.35 -3.80 -6.11
C LEU A 55 -5.27 -5.24 -6.64
N THR A 56 -6.24 -6.09 -6.29
CA THR A 56 -6.28 -7.48 -6.79
C THR A 56 -6.34 -7.51 -8.31
N GLY A 57 -5.43 -8.25 -8.92
CA GLY A 57 -5.35 -8.36 -10.38
C GLY A 57 -4.64 -7.19 -11.08
N LEU A 58 -4.14 -6.20 -10.33
CA LEU A 58 -3.22 -5.22 -10.91
C LEU A 58 -1.95 -5.95 -11.38
N THR A 59 -1.72 -5.90 -12.69
CA THR A 59 -0.58 -6.52 -13.37
C THR A 59 0.08 -5.49 -14.28
N GLY A 60 1.34 -5.73 -14.63
CA GLY A 60 2.14 -4.82 -15.45
C GLY A 60 3.35 -4.25 -14.71
N SER A 61 4.17 -3.50 -15.42
CA SER A 61 5.33 -2.82 -14.84
C SER A 61 4.88 -1.47 -14.32
N LEU A 62 5.24 -1.14 -13.07
CA LEU A 62 5.19 0.25 -12.64
C LEU A 62 6.05 1.08 -13.59
N PRO A 63 5.61 2.28 -13.99
CA PRO A 63 6.45 3.17 -14.78
C PRO A 63 7.78 3.38 -14.05
N ALA A 64 8.87 3.43 -14.82
CA ALA A 64 10.19 3.65 -14.26
C ALA A 64 10.19 4.93 -13.41
N LEU A 65 10.91 4.90 -12.28
CA LEU A 65 11.07 6.06 -11.42
C LEU A 65 11.69 7.19 -12.26
N GLY A 66 10.95 8.28 -12.41
CA GLY A 66 11.27 9.43 -13.24
C GLY A 66 10.20 10.50 -13.06
N THR A 67 10.33 11.62 -13.77
CA THR A 67 9.33 12.69 -13.73
C THR A 67 8.01 12.17 -14.31
N ILE A 68 7.09 11.72 -13.45
CA ILE A 68 5.73 11.38 -13.85
C ILE A 68 5.03 12.72 -14.10
N ALA A 69 4.69 13.01 -15.35
CA ALA A 69 4.04 14.26 -15.68
C ALA A 69 2.65 14.32 -15.01
N VAL A 70 2.35 15.42 -14.32
CA VAL A 70 1.14 15.56 -13.48
C VAL A 70 -0.15 15.35 -14.29
N ASN A 71 -0.12 15.66 -15.59
CA ASN A 71 -1.20 15.44 -16.54
C ASN A 71 -1.46 13.95 -16.85
N SER A 72 -0.65 13.02 -16.36
CA SER A 72 -0.87 11.57 -16.52
C SER A 72 -1.69 10.93 -15.39
N PHE A 73 -1.99 11.66 -14.30
CA PHE A 73 -2.67 11.11 -13.11
C PHE A 73 -4.21 11.25 -13.12
N PHE A 74 -4.76 12.24 -13.82
CA PHE A 74 -6.18 12.58 -13.77
C PHE A 74 -6.74 12.79 -15.19
N VAL A 75 -6.80 11.70 -15.97
CA VAL A 75 -7.54 11.67 -17.24
C VAL A 75 -8.94 11.10 -17.04
#